data_AF-A0A650D5I6-F1
#
_entry.id   AF-A0A650D5I6-F1
#
_cell.length_a   1.000
_cell.length_b   1.000
_cell.length_c   1.000
_cell.angle_alpha   90.00
_cell.angle_beta   90.00
_cell.angle_gamma   90.00
#
_symmetry.space_group_name_H-M   'P 1'
#
loop_
_entity.id
_entity.type
_entity.pdbx_description
1 polymer ?
#
loop_
_entity_poly.entity_id
_entity_poly.type
_entity_poly.pdbx_seq_one_letter_code
_entity_poly.pdbx_strand_id
1 'polypeptide(L)'
;IYAEESELVGIEVGIGAEAIQRLLQEINLEEEAERLRTEIVESKGQKRAKLIKRLRVIDNFIATGSQAEWMVLSVIPVIPPDLRPMVQLDGGRFATSDLNDLYRRVINRNNRLSRLQEILAPEIIVRNEKRMLQEAVDALIDNGRRGRTVVGANNRALKSLSDIIEGKQGRFRQNLLGKRVDYSGRSVIVVGPKLKIYQCGLPREMAIELFQPFVIHRLIKLGIVNNIKAAKKMIQRGDANVWHVLDEVITGHPVMLNRAPTLHRLGI
;
A
#
# COMPACT_ATOMS: atom_id res chain seq x y z
N ILE A 1 -41.81 36.58 11.72
CA ILE A 1 -40.55 36.88 12.45
C ILE A 1 -39.31 36.48 11.64
N TYR A 2 -39.43 36.04 10.39
CA TYR A 2 -38.31 36.07 9.45
C TYR A 2 -38.75 36.89 8.25
N ALA A 3 -38.15 38.08 8.12
CA ALA A 3 -38.25 38.87 6.90
C ALA A 3 -37.32 38.21 5.88
N GLU A 4 -37.91 37.59 4.85
CA GLU A 4 -37.21 37.00 3.70
C GLU A 4 -36.87 38.05 2.64
N GLU A 5 -36.35 39.21 3.04
CA GLU A 5 -35.92 40.24 2.07
C GLU A 5 -34.57 40.81 2.51
N SER A 6 -33.54 39.98 2.35
CA SER A 6 -32.17 40.45 2.20
C SER A 6 -31.72 40.07 0.79
N GLU A 7 -32.12 40.86 -0.21
CA GLU A 7 -31.58 40.69 -1.56
C GLU A 7 -30.10 41.12 -1.56
N LEU A 8 -29.23 40.16 -1.27
CA LEU A 8 -27.79 40.29 -1.45
C LEU A 8 -27.52 40.25 -2.97
N VAL A 9 -27.61 41.41 -3.63
CA VAL A 9 -27.35 41.53 -5.06
C VAL A 9 -25.83 41.50 -5.30
N GLY A 10 -25.36 40.58 -6.15
CA GLY A 10 -23.96 40.49 -6.57
C GLY A 10 -23.03 39.69 -5.66
N ILE A 11 -23.56 38.92 -4.71
CA ILE A 11 -22.75 38.06 -3.83
C ILE A 11 -22.82 36.61 -4.31
N GLU A 12 -21.65 36.05 -4.62
CA GLU A 12 -21.52 34.64 -4.96
C GLU A 12 -21.31 33.80 -3.69
N VAL A 13 -22.17 32.81 -3.48
CA VAL A 13 -22.10 31.92 -2.32
C VAL A 13 -21.91 30.48 -2.78
N GLY A 14 -20.81 29.86 -2.34
CA GLY A 14 -20.49 28.47 -2.62
C GLY A 14 -20.44 27.61 -1.35
N ILE A 15 -20.58 26.29 -1.50
CA ILE A 15 -20.47 25.33 -0.39
C ILE A 15 -19.56 24.15 -0.79
N GLY A 16 -18.82 23.64 0.18
CA GLY A 16 -18.06 22.40 0.06
C GLY A 16 -16.74 22.57 -0.70
N ALA A 17 -16.24 21.47 -1.24
CA ALA A 17 -14.92 21.43 -1.89
C ALA A 17 -14.83 22.35 -3.12
N GLU A 18 -15.94 22.58 -3.82
CA GLU A 18 -15.99 23.47 -4.99
C GLU A 18 -15.69 24.93 -4.62
N ALA A 19 -16.24 25.41 -3.51
CA ALA A 19 -15.94 26.75 -3.00
C ALA A 19 -14.48 26.87 -2.55
N ILE A 20 -13.95 25.83 -1.89
CA ILE A 20 -12.54 25.79 -1.48
C ILE A 20 -11.64 25.78 -2.71
N GLN A 21 -11.99 25.04 -3.76
CA GLN A 21 -11.23 25.00 -4.99
C GLN A 21 -11.10 26.40 -5.60
N ARG A 22 -12.22 27.12 -5.79
CA ARG A 22 -12.21 28.49 -6.33
C ARG A 22 -11.32 29.43 -5.51
N LEU A 23 -11.48 29.43 -4.19
CA LEU A 23 -10.62 30.22 -3.30
C LEU A 23 -9.14 29.86 -3.41
N LEU A 24 -8.79 28.60 -3.70
CA LEU A 24 -7.41 28.18 -3.90
C LEU A 24 -6.85 28.61 -5.27
N GLN A 25 -7.69 28.73 -6.31
CA GLN A 25 -7.25 29.22 -7.64
C GLN A 25 -6.99 30.72 -7.64
N GLU A 26 -7.73 31.47 -6.82
CA GLU A 26 -7.62 32.93 -6.71
C GLU A 26 -6.41 33.40 -5.88
N ILE A 27 -5.77 32.51 -5.13
CA ILE A 27 -4.62 32.87 -4.30
C ILE A 27 -3.35 32.98 -5.14
N ASN A 28 -2.78 34.18 -5.22
CA ASN A 28 -1.40 34.38 -5.66
C ASN A 28 -0.44 34.00 -4.52
N LEU A 29 0.23 32.85 -4.66
CA LEU A 29 1.15 32.32 -3.63
C LEU A 29 2.37 33.21 -3.41
N GLU A 30 2.88 33.88 -4.46
CA GLU A 30 4.08 34.71 -4.40
C GLU A 30 3.81 36.01 -3.63
N GLU A 31 2.70 36.67 -3.95
CA GLU A 31 2.24 37.86 -3.22
C GLU A 31 1.94 37.53 -1.75
N GLU A 32 1.27 36.41 -1.50
CA GLU A 32 0.96 35.96 -0.14
C GLU A 32 2.24 35.64 0.66
N ALA A 33 3.25 35.05 0.03
CA ALA A 33 4.54 34.77 0.66
C ALA A 33 5.25 36.07 1.10
N GLU A 34 5.32 37.07 0.22
CA GLU A 34 5.93 38.38 0.54
C GLU A 34 5.17 39.11 1.65
N ARG A 35 3.84 39.06 1.62
CA ARG A 35 3.00 39.59 2.70
C ARG A 35 3.31 38.92 4.05
N LEU A 36 3.40 37.59 4.06
CA LEU A 36 3.72 36.84 5.28
C LEU A 36 5.14 37.12 5.78
N ARG A 37 6.13 37.26 4.90
CA ARG A 37 7.51 37.63 5.27
C ARG A 37 7.55 38.96 6.01
N THR A 38 6.82 39.95 5.51
CA THR A 38 6.68 41.26 6.15
C THR A 38 5.99 41.15 7.52
N GLU A 39 4.85 40.45 7.59
CA GLU A 39 4.08 40.30 8.83
C GLU A 39 4.86 39.53 9.92
N ILE A 40 5.75 38.60 9.53
CA ILE A 40 6.60 37.83 10.44
C ILE A 40 7.62 38.74 11.16
N VAL A 41 8.14 39.77 10.49
CA VAL A 41 9.11 40.70 11.08
C VAL A 41 8.45 41.53 12.19
N GLU A 42 7.21 41.97 11.97
CA GLU A 42 6.44 42.78 12.91
C GLU A 42 5.81 41.95 14.04
N SER A 43 5.57 40.67 13.79
CA SER A 43 4.90 39.78 14.75
C SER A 43 5.85 39.20 15.79
N LYS A 44 5.36 39.00 17.02
CA LYS A 44 6.09 38.33 18.12
C LYS A 44 5.32 37.14 18.68
N GLY A 45 6.04 36.25 19.39
CA GLY A 45 5.46 35.12 20.13
C GLY A 45 4.69 34.12 19.25
N GLN A 46 3.51 33.71 19.71
CA GLN A 46 2.69 32.68 19.06
C GLN A 46 2.20 33.09 17.66
N LYS A 47 1.91 34.37 17.42
CA LYS A 47 1.48 34.87 16.11
C LYS A 47 2.57 34.62 15.07
N ARG A 48 3.81 34.99 15.40
CA ARG A 48 4.99 34.74 14.55
C ARG A 48 5.16 33.26 14.23
N ALA A 49 5.04 32.38 15.23
CA ALA A 49 5.16 30.94 15.03
C ALA A 49 4.09 30.37 14.06
N LYS A 50 2.85 30.88 14.11
CA LYS A 50 1.78 30.49 13.17
C LYS A 50 2.09 30.98 11.75
N LEU A 51 2.53 32.24 11.60
CA LEU A 51 2.88 32.80 10.30
C LEU A 51 4.06 32.06 9.66
N ILE A 52 5.10 31.70 10.42
CA ILE A 52 6.23 30.89 9.93
C ILE A 52 5.75 29.52 9.41
N LYS A 53 4.85 28.85 10.13
CA LYS A 53 4.28 27.57 9.67
C LYS A 53 3.49 27.72 8.36
N ARG A 54 2.73 28.81 8.22
CA ARG A 54 1.96 29.12 7.01
C ARG A 54 2.88 29.43 5.82
N LEU A 55 3.86 30.31 6.03
CA LEU A 55 4.87 30.65 5.03
C LEU A 55 5.61 29.40 4.56
N ARG A 56 5.99 28.49 5.48
CA ARG A 56 6.64 27.22 5.12
C ARG A 56 5.82 26.36 4.16
N VAL A 57 4.49 26.33 4.32
CA VAL A 57 3.62 25.58 3.40
C VAL A 57 3.61 26.24 2.02
N ILE A 58 3.48 27.56 1.96
CA ILE A 58 3.45 28.33 0.72
C ILE A 58 4.79 28.26 -0.02
N ASP A 59 5.91 28.46 0.67
CA ASP A 59 7.25 28.34 0.09
C ASP A 59 7.47 26.95 -0.52
N ASN A 60 6.94 25.87 0.09
CA ASN A 60 7.01 24.54 -0.51
C ASN A 60 6.24 24.44 -1.83
N PHE A 61 5.03 25.01 -1.91
CA PHE A 61 4.25 25.03 -3.16
C PHE A 61 4.97 25.81 -4.27
N ILE A 62 5.54 26.97 -3.93
CA ILE A 62 6.33 27.78 -4.86
C ILE A 62 7.57 26.99 -5.32
N ALA A 63 8.31 26.39 -4.39
CA ALA A 63 9.53 25.64 -4.71
C ALA A 63 9.27 24.41 -5.59
N THR A 64 8.14 23.71 -5.42
CA THR A 64 7.78 22.54 -6.24
C THR A 64 7.00 22.89 -7.51
N GLY A 65 6.65 24.17 -7.72
CA GLY A 65 5.76 24.59 -8.83
C GLY A 65 4.38 23.94 -8.79
N SER A 66 3.95 23.48 -7.61
CA SER A 66 2.67 22.79 -7.44
C SER A 66 1.56 23.80 -7.18
N GLN A 67 0.39 23.59 -7.79
CA GLN A 67 -0.75 24.47 -7.59
C GLN A 67 -1.57 24.04 -6.37
N ALA A 68 -2.04 25.01 -5.58
CA ALA A 68 -2.79 24.73 -4.35
C ALA A 68 -4.14 24.05 -4.62
N GLU A 69 -4.78 24.37 -5.74
CA GLU A 69 -6.05 23.78 -6.18
C GLU A 69 -5.98 22.26 -6.39
N TRP A 70 -4.79 21.69 -6.64
CA TRP A 70 -4.62 20.24 -6.84
C TRP A 70 -4.95 19.40 -5.60
N MET A 71 -5.09 20.04 -4.42
CA MET A 71 -5.61 19.37 -3.23
C MET A 71 -7.08 18.97 -3.36
N VAL A 72 -7.83 19.59 -4.27
CA VAL A 72 -9.22 19.24 -4.58
C VAL A 72 -9.25 18.33 -5.81
N LEU A 73 -9.71 17.10 -5.62
CA LEU A 73 -9.71 16.09 -6.68
C LEU A 73 -11.02 16.13 -7.49
N SER A 74 -10.91 16.45 -8.78
CA SER A 74 -12.03 16.28 -9.73
C SER A 74 -12.08 14.87 -10.32
N VAL A 75 -10.94 14.19 -10.39
CA VAL A 75 -10.81 12.83 -10.96
C VAL A 75 -10.07 11.95 -9.97
N ILE A 76 -10.68 10.80 -9.62
CA ILE A 76 -10.08 9.84 -8.68
C ILE A 76 -9.49 8.67 -9.47
N PRO A 77 -8.18 8.40 -9.34
CA PRO A 77 -7.56 7.26 -10.00
C PRO A 77 -8.03 5.94 -9.39
N VAL A 78 -8.24 4.94 -10.25
CA VAL A 78 -8.59 3.58 -9.84
C VAL A 78 -7.37 2.68 -9.99
N ILE A 79 -6.96 2.05 -8.91
CA ILE A 79 -5.81 1.12 -8.93
C ILE A 79 -6.10 -0.09 -9.86
N PRO A 80 -5.08 -0.61 -10.58
CA PRO A 80 -5.25 -1.78 -11.44
C PRO A 80 -5.93 -2.96 -10.74
N PRO A 81 -6.82 -3.72 -11.44
CA PRO A 81 -7.57 -4.84 -10.86
C PRO A 81 -6.69 -5.89 -10.16
N ASP A 82 -5.50 -6.16 -10.68
CA ASP A 82 -4.57 -7.13 -10.11
C ASP A 82 -4.08 -6.77 -8.69
N LEU A 83 -4.07 -5.46 -8.37
CA LEU A 83 -3.73 -4.97 -7.03
C LEU A 83 -4.94 -4.96 -6.08
N ARG A 84 -6.14 -5.28 -6.59
CA ARG A 84 -7.40 -5.41 -5.84
C ARG A 84 -8.17 -6.66 -6.29
N PRO A 85 -7.59 -7.86 -6.17
CA PRO A 85 -8.11 -9.06 -6.79
C PRO A 85 -9.47 -9.46 -6.22
N MET A 86 -10.23 -10.16 -7.05
CA MET A 86 -11.43 -10.90 -6.68
C MET A 86 -11.14 -12.37 -6.97
N VAL A 87 -11.15 -13.20 -5.93
CA VAL A 87 -10.78 -14.62 -6.02
C VAL A 87 -12.02 -15.46 -5.75
N GLN A 88 -12.31 -16.39 -6.64
CA GLN A 88 -13.37 -17.37 -6.44
C GLN A 88 -12.90 -18.42 -5.43
N LEU A 89 -13.74 -18.69 -4.44
CA LEU A 89 -13.54 -19.73 -3.43
C LEU A 89 -14.34 -20.99 -3.80
N ASP A 90 -13.93 -22.12 -3.22
CA ASP A 90 -14.68 -23.37 -3.34
C ASP A 90 -16.14 -23.18 -2.88
N GLY A 91 -17.07 -23.69 -3.70
CA GLY A 91 -18.50 -23.51 -3.49
C GLY A 91 -19.10 -22.22 -4.07
N GLY A 92 -18.42 -21.59 -5.04
CA GLY A 92 -19.00 -20.49 -5.85
C GLY A 92 -19.06 -19.13 -5.15
N ARG A 93 -18.46 -19.00 -3.96
CA ARG A 93 -18.33 -17.73 -3.23
C ARG A 93 -17.17 -16.91 -3.79
N PHE A 94 -17.22 -15.60 -3.62
CA PHE A 94 -16.13 -14.70 -4.02
C PHE A 94 -15.53 -14.00 -2.81
N ALA A 95 -14.21 -13.94 -2.75
CA ALA A 95 -13.46 -13.09 -1.83
C ALA A 95 -12.97 -11.86 -2.59
N THR A 96 -13.30 -10.67 -2.10
CA THR A 96 -12.94 -9.39 -2.72
C THR A 96 -12.00 -8.60 -1.81
N SER A 97 -11.09 -7.84 -2.42
CA SER A 97 -10.35 -6.80 -1.70
C SER A 97 -11.28 -5.70 -1.18
N ASP A 98 -11.03 -5.22 0.05
CA ASP A 98 -11.79 -4.12 0.69
C ASP A 98 -11.85 -2.86 -0.19
N LEU A 99 -10.81 -2.60 -0.99
CA LEU A 99 -10.78 -1.47 -1.93
C LEU A 99 -11.92 -1.52 -2.94
N ASN A 100 -12.32 -2.71 -3.40
CA ASN A 100 -13.42 -2.84 -4.37
C ASN A 100 -14.73 -2.32 -3.77
N ASP A 101 -14.97 -2.55 -2.48
CA ASP A 101 -16.15 -2.04 -1.79
C ASP A 101 -16.10 -0.53 -1.59
N LEU A 102 -14.91 0.02 -1.28
CA LEU A 102 -14.73 1.47 -1.15
C LEU A 102 -14.92 2.17 -2.50
N TYR A 103 -14.30 1.68 -3.58
CA TYR A 103 -14.51 2.21 -4.93
C TYR A 103 -15.97 2.10 -5.36
N ARG A 104 -16.63 0.96 -5.11
CA ARG A 104 -18.06 0.78 -5.44
C ARG A 104 -18.94 1.81 -4.73
N ARG A 105 -18.64 2.14 -3.46
CA ARG A 105 -19.37 3.20 -2.73
C ARG A 105 -19.18 4.56 -3.39
N VAL A 106 -17.95 4.94 -3.74
CA VAL A 106 -17.67 6.21 -4.43
C VAL A 106 -18.42 6.30 -5.75
N ILE A 107 -18.33 5.25 -6.59
CA ILE A 107 -19.00 5.21 -7.90
C ILE A 107 -20.52 5.32 -7.75
N ASN A 108 -21.11 4.56 -6.81
CA ASN A 108 -22.55 4.59 -6.59
C ASN A 108 -23.03 5.98 -6.12
N ARG A 109 -22.27 6.65 -5.25
CA ARG A 109 -22.58 8.01 -4.79
C ARG A 109 -22.44 9.03 -5.91
N ASN A 110 -21.39 8.92 -6.72
CA ASN A 110 -21.15 9.79 -7.86
C ASN A 110 -22.25 9.66 -8.93
N ASN A 111 -22.62 8.43 -9.29
CA ASN A 111 -23.69 8.16 -10.25
C ASN A 111 -25.05 8.65 -9.74
N ARG A 112 -25.29 8.49 -8.42
CA ARG A 112 -26.51 9.01 -7.78
C ARG A 112 -26.54 10.53 -7.79
N LEU A 113 -25.42 11.20 -7.51
CA LEU A 113 -25.30 12.66 -7.58
C LEU A 113 -25.57 13.17 -9.00
N SER A 114 -25.00 12.54 -10.04
CA SER A 114 -25.25 12.89 -11.44
C SER A 114 -26.74 12.84 -11.78
N ARG A 115 -27.41 11.73 -11.41
CA ARG A 115 -28.86 11.59 -11.63
C ARG A 115 -29.69 12.63 -10.88
N LEU A 116 -29.31 12.97 -9.65
CA LEU A 116 -29.99 14.01 -8.86
C LEU A 116 -29.85 15.39 -9.51
N GLN A 117 -28.71 15.67 -10.15
CA GLN A 117 -28.50 16.91 -10.90
C GLN A 117 -29.30 16.93 -12.20
N GLU A 118 -29.36 15.81 -12.94
CA GLU A 118 -30.15 15.68 -14.17
C GLU A 118 -31.64 15.93 -13.95
N ILE A 119 -32.20 15.45 -12.84
CA ILE A 119 -33.61 15.67 -12.49
C ILE A 119 -33.86 16.99 -11.75
N LEU A 120 -32.84 17.86 -11.63
CA LEU A 120 -32.91 19.14 -10.91
C LEU A 120 -33.48 18.98 -9.49
N ALA A 121 -33.01 17.96 -8.76
CA ALA A 121 -33.45 17.70 -7.40
C ALA A 121 -33.16 18.91 -6.50
N PRO A 122 -33.98 19.15 -5.45
CA PRO A 122 -33.78 20.25 -4.51
C PRO A 122 -32.35 20.30 -3.95
N GLU A 123 -31.81 21.51 -3.80
CA GLU A 123 -30.42 21.71 -3.39
C GLU A 123 -30.05 20.99 -2.09
N ILE A 124 -30.97 20.88 -1.14
CA ILE A 124 -30.75 20.18 0.13
C ILE A 124 -30.35 18.71 -0.11
N ILE A 125 -31.01 18.05 -1.07
CA ILE A 125 -30.75 16.64 -1.42
C ILE A 125 -29.39 16.54 -2.12
N VAL A 126 -29.12 17.43 -3.07
CA VAL A 126 -27.83 17.48 -3.78
C VAL A 126 -26.67 17.75 -2.82
N ARG A 127 -26.83 18.67 -1.86
CA ARG A 127 -25.83 18.99 -0.83
C ARG A 127 -25.55 17.79 0.07
N ASN A 128 -26.59 17.05 0.47
CA ASN A 128 -26.41 15.83 1.25
C ASN A 128 -25.66 14.77 0.44
N GLU A 129 -25.99 14.58 -0.84
CA GLU A 129 -25.28 13.61 -1.68
C GLU A 129 -23.82 14.03 -1.93
N LYS A 130 -23.52 15.32 -2.13
CA LYS A 130 -22.14 15.85 -2.18
C LYS A 130 -21.38 15.53 -0.89
N ARG A 131 -22.00 15.70 0.29
CA ARG A 131 -21.40 15.32 1.59
C ARG A 131 -21.12 13.81 1.66
N MET A 132 -22.08 12.98 1.26
CA MET A 132 -21.92 11.53 1.27
C MET A 132 -20.86 11.04 0.29
N LEU A 133 -20.73 11.71 -0.87
CA LEU A 133 -19.65 11.44 -1.82
C LEU A 133 -18.30 11.77 -1.20
N GLN A 134 -18.16 12.93 -0.56
CA GLN A 134 -16.93 13.28 0.17
C GLN A 134 -16.57 12.23 1.23
N GLU A 135 -17.53 11.78 2.04
CA GLU A 135 -17.30 10.74 3.05
C GLU A 135 -16.87 9.40 2.44
N ALA A 136 -17.38 9.06 1.25
CA ALA A 136 -16.96 7.85 0.54
C ALA A 136 -15.52 7.96 0.01
N VAL A 137 -15.13 9.14 -0.46
CA VAL A 137 -13.75 9.42 -0.92
C VAL A 137 -12.79 9.45 0.28
N ASP A 138 -13.17 10.10 1.38
CA ASP A 138 -12.40 10.12 2.63
C ASP A 138 -12.12 8.67 3.09
N ALA A 139 -13.13 7.80 3.08
CA ALA A 139 -12.98 6.39 3.45
C ALA A 139 -12.13 5.57 2.44
N LEU A 140 -12.15 5.91 1.15
CA LEU A 140 -11.30 5.26 0.15
C LEU A 140 -9.82 5.59 0.40
N ILE A 141 -9.51 6.85 0.68
CA ILE A 141 -8.14 7.33 0.89
C ILE A 141 -7.64 6.88 2.27
N ASP A 142 -8.37 7.21 3.34
CA ASP A 142 -7.92 7.07 4.73
C ASP A 142 -9.12 6.80 5.67
N ASN A 143 -9.50 5.53 5.78
CA ASN A 143 -10.72 5.11 6.48
C ASN A 143 -10.57 5.24 8.00
N GLY A 144 -11.42 6.05 8.63
CA GLY A 144 -11.43 6.24 10.08
C GLY A 144 -10.62 7.45 10.56
N ARG A 145 -9.94 8.17 9.66
CA ARG A 145 -9.30 9.45 10.00
C ARG A 145 -10.29 10.52 10.43
N ARG A 146 -11.48 10.52 9.82
CA ARG A 146 -12.55 11.47 10.11
C ARG A 146 -13.88 10.73 10.31
N GLY A 147 -14.54 11.00 11.43
CA GLY A 147 -15.86 10.45 11.72
C GLY A 147 -15.84 8.94 11.97
N ARG A 148 -16.93 8.27 11.60
CA ARG A 148 -17.12 6.83 11.84
C ARG A 148 -16.48 6.01 10.71
N THR A 149 -15.66 5.03 11.09
CA THR A 149 -15.04 4.10 10.16
C THR A 149 -16.08 3.32 9.37
N VAL A 150 -15.85 3.21 8.07
CA VAL A 150 -16.67 2.35 7.20
C VAL A 150 -16.35 0.90 7.50
N VAL A 151 -17.38 0.16 7.91
CA VAL A 151 -17.29 -1.27 8.22
C VAL A 151 -17.89 -2.13 7.11
N GLY A 152 -17.28 -3.30 6.89
CA GLY A 152 -17.78 -4.35 6.03
C GLY A 152 -18.56 -5.41 6.80
N ALA A 153 -18.61 -6.62 6.24
CA ALA A 153 -19.20 -7.77 6.93
C ALA A 153 -18.50 -8.04 8.28
N ASN A 154 -19.26 -8.53 9.26
CA ASN A 154 -18.81 -8.82 10.62
C ASN A 154 -18.26 -7.60 11.39
N ASN A 155 -18.75 -6.39 11.10
CA ASN A 155 -18.31 -5.14 11.74
C ASN A 155 -16.79 -4.87 11.65
N ARG A 156 -16.08 -5.51 10.72
CA ARG A 156 -14.67 -5.26 10.48
C ARG A 156 -14.50 -3.97 9.69
N ALA A 157 -13.61 -3.09 10.14
CA ALA A 157 -13.20 -1.91 9.37
C ALA A 157 -12.59 -2.33 8.02
N LEU A 158 -13.03 -1.67 6.95
CA LEU A 158 -12.46 -1.84 5.62
C LEU A 158 -11.08 -1.18 5.56
N LYS A 159 -10.11 -1.83 4.92
CA LYS A 159 -8.77 -1.26 4.71
C LYS A 159 -8.78 -0.27 3.55
N SER A 160 -8.31 0.95 3.82
CA SER A 160 -8.15 2.04 2.86
C SER A 160 -6.84 1.98 2.08
N LEU A 161 -6.62 2.91 1.15
CA LEU A 161 -5.36 3.03 0.42
C LEU A 161 -4.18 3.35 1.36
N SER A 162 -4.38 4.24 2.34
CA SER A 162 -3.37 4.55 3.36
C SER A 162 -3.01 3.33 4.20
N ASP A 163 -3.99 2.51 4.61
CA ASP A 163 -3.75 1.29 5.41
C ASP A 163 -2.90 0.24 4.68
N ILE A 164 -2.93 0.24 3.34
CA ILE A 164 -2.12 -0.67 2.53
C ILE A 164 -0.65 -0.23 2.52
N ILE A 165 -0.39 1.06 2.72
CA ILE A 165 0.95 1.65 2.71
C ILE A 165 1.54 1.61 4.12
N GLU A 166 0.75 1.98 5.13
CA GLU A 166 1.20 2.23 6.49
C GLU A 166 1.17 1.00 7.41
N GLY A 167 1.85 1.11 8.55
CA GLY A 167 1.81 0.09 9.59
C GLY A 167 2.71 -1.13 9.34
N LYS A 168 2.67 -2.09 10.28
CA LYS A 168 3.52 -3.29 10.25
C LYS A 168 3.19 -4.24 9.10
N GLN A 169 1.91 -4.32 8.73
CA GLN A 169 1.40 -5.12 7.62
C GLN A 169 1.29 -4.30 6.31
N GLY A 170 1.78 -3.06 6.31
CA GLY A 170 1.82 -2.21 5.13
C GLY A 170 2.89 -2.65 4.14
N ARG A 171 2.72 -2.26 2.88
CA ARG A 171 3.59 -2.66 1.77
C ARG A 171 5.06 -2.30 1.99
N PHE A 172 5.37 -1.15 2.59
CA PHE A 172 6.76 -0.77 2.83
C PHE A 172 7.47 -1.75 3.76
N ARG A 173 6.86 -2.08 4.90
CA ARG A 173 7.53 -2.91 5.91
C ARG A 173 7.49 -4.40 5.58
N GLN A 174 6.37 -4.88 5.05
CA GLN A 174 6.17 -6.31 4.82
C GLN A 174 6.66 -6.78 3.44
N ASN A 175 6.64 -5.91 2.43
CA ASN A 175 6.91 -6.31 1.05
C ASN A 175 8.14 -5.64 0.45
N LEU A 176 8.58 -4.48 0.96
CA LEU A 176 9.79 -3.81 0.45
C LEU A 176 11.01 -4.07 1.31
N LEU A 177 10.92 -3.89 2.63
CA LEU A 177 12.06 -4.10 3.55
C LEU A 177 12.36 -5.57 3.84
N GLY A 178 11.35 -6.43 3.76
CA GLY A 178 11.49 -7.88 3.85
C GLY A 178 10.68 -8.54 2.76
N LYS A 179 11.17 -9.63 2.19
CA LYS A 179 10.44 -10.43 1.21
C LYS A 179 10.61 -11.91 1.54
N ARG A 180 9.64 -12.71 1.09
CA ARG A 180 9.85 -14.15 0.99
C ARG A 180 10.89 -14.40 -0.08
N VAL A 181 11.80 -15.33 0.19
CA VAL A 181 12.90 -15.68 -0.70
C VAL A 181 12.81 -17.15 -1.06
N ASP A 182 13.02 -17.45 -2.34
CA ASP A 182 13.18 -18.82 -2.83
C ASP A 182 14.52 -19.39 -2.34
N TYR A 183 14.70 -20.71 -2.48
CA TYR A 183 15.89 -21.42 -2.01
C TYR A 183 16.17 -21.21 -0.52
N SER A 184 15.12 -21.21 0.30
CA SER A 184 15.20 -21.11 1.75
C SER A 184 14.48 -22.28 2.43
N GLY A 185 14.97 -22.67 3.62
CA GLY A 185 14.41 -23.77 4.41
C GLY A 185 14.37 -23.43 5.90
N ARG A 186 13.57 -24.17 6.66
CA ARG A 186 13.50 -24.06 8.13
C ARG A 186 13.41 -25.44 8.75
N SER A 187 14.21 -25.69 9.78
CA SER A 187 14.15 -26.90 10.59
C SER A 187 14.52 -26.61 12.05
N VAL A 188 14.35 -27.59 12.92
CA VAL A 188 14.80 -27.57 14.31
C VAL A 188 16.32 -27.76 14.37
N ILE A 189 16.98 -27.02 15.24
CA ILE A 189 18.42 -27.14 15.47
C ILE A 189 18.71 -28.18 16.55
N VAL A 190 19.75 -29.00 16.31
CA VAL A 190 20.26 -30.00 17.26
C VAL A 190 21.77 -29.82 17.39
N VAL A 191 22.32 -30.03 18.60
CA VAL A 191 23.75 -29.87 18.86
C VAL A 191 24.58 -30.94 18.15
N GLY A 192 25.59 -30.53 17.38
CA GLY A 192 26.50 -31.40 16.64
C GLY A 192 27.94 -31.27 17.13
N PRO A 193 28.33 -31.90 18.25
CA PRO A 193 29.64 -31.66 18.90
C PRO A 193 30.85 -32.10 18.05
N LYS A 194 30.64 -32.91 17.01
CA LYS A 194 31.68 -33.39 16.09
C LYS A 194 31.96 -32.42 14.91
N LEU A 195 31.17 -31.35 14.76
CA LEU A 195 31.29 -30.41 13.66
C LEU A 195 32.38 -29.37 13.93
N LYS A 196 33.09 -28.95 12.88
CA LYS A 196 34.02 -27.81 12.94
C LYS A 196 33.26 -26.49 12.87
N ILE A 197 33.91 -25.38 13.27
CA ILE A 197 33.26 -24.05 13.33
C ILE A 197 32.66 -23.57 12.00
N TYR A 198 33.24 -23.99 10.87
CA TYR A 198 32.78 -23.64 9.52
C TYR A 198 31.81 -24.66 8.92
N GLN A 199 31.33 -25.62 9.71
CA GLN A 199 30.46 -26.70 9.26
C GLN A 199 29.10 -26.66 9.95
N CYS A 200 28.06 -27.05 9.21
CA CYS A 200 26.74 -27.30 9.75
C CYS A 200 26.16 -28.60 9.17
N GLY A 201 25.26 -29.24 9.93
CA GLY A 201 24.50 -30.38 9.43
C GLY A 201 23.22 -29.91 8.74
N LEU A 202 23.00 -30.37 7.50
CA LEU A 202 21.77 -30.16 6.75
C LEU A 202 21.07 -31.50 6.54
N PRO A 203 19.76 -31.61 6.83
CA PRO A 203 18.98 -32.79 6.45
C PRO A 203 19.05 -33.02 4.94
N ARG A 204 19.27 -34.27 4.54
CA ARG A 204 19.40 -34.68 3.13
C ARG A 204 18.21 -34.25 2.27
N GLU A 205 16.99 -34.43 2.78
CA GLU A 205 15.75 -34.02 2.12
C GLU A 205 15.70 -32.50 1.88
N MET A 206 16.10 -31.71 2.88
CA MET A 206 16.16 -30.25 2.75
C MET A 206 17.22 -29.83 1.72
N ALA A 207 18.38 -30.49 1.74
CA ALA A 207 19.45 -30.18 0.80
C ALA A 207 19.05 -30.48 -0.65
N ILE A 208 18.32 -31.58 -0.91
CA ILE A 208 17.80 -31.86 -2.25
C ILE A 208 16.92 -30.73 -2.77
N GLU A 209 15.99 -30.21 -1.95
CA GLU A 209 15.08 -29.15 -2.41
C GLU A 209 15.80 -27.82 -2.60
N LEU A 210 16.73 -27.47 -1.70
CA LEU A 210 17.52 -26.24 -1.81
C LEU A 210 18.42 -26.23 -3.05
N PHE A 211 19.03 -27.38 -3.37
CA PHE A 211 19.98 -27.50 -4.49
C PHE A 211 19.38 -28.14 -5.73
N GLN A 212 18.05 -28.28 -5.81
CA GLN A 212 17.34 -29.00 -6.87
C GLN A 212 17.78 -28.59 -8.29
N PRO A 213 17.94 -27.29 -8.64
CA PRO A 213 18.38 -26.90 -9.98
C PRO A 213 19.80 -27.40 -10.31
N PHE A 214 20.71 -27.38 -9.33
CA PHE A 214 22.09 -27.80 -9.50
C PHE A 214 22.21 -29.32 -9.65
N VAL A 215 21.43 -30.06 -8.86
CA VAL A 215 21.34 -31.52 -8.95
C VAL A 215 20.80 -31.93 -10.31
N ILE A 216 19.72 -31.30 -10.79
CA ILE A 216 19.17 -31.57 -12.14
C ILE A 216 20.22 -31.32 -13.22
N HIS A 217 20.92 -30.19 -13.15
CA HIS A 217 21.96 -29.85 -14.12
C HIS A 217 23.09 -30.88 -14.15
N ARG A 218 23.54 -31.32 -12.97
CA ARG A 218 24.62 -32.31 -12.84
C ARG A 218 24.19 -33.70 -13.33
N LEU A 219 22.97 -34.14 -13.02
CA LEU A 219 22.43 -35.42 -13.53
C LEU A 219 22.39 -35.48 -15.06
N ILE A 220 22.01 -34.36 -15.71
CA ILE A 220 22.00 -34.28 -17.18
C ILE A 220 23.43 -34.29 -17.73
N LYS A 221 24.35 -33.53 -17.11
CA LYS A 221 25.75 -33.45 -17.55
C LYS A 221 26.48 -34.79 -17.46
N LEU A 222 26.13 -35.62 -16.47
CA LEU A 222 26.67 -36.98 -16.32
C LEU A 222 26.00 -38.02 -17.23
N GLY A 223 24.98 -37.62 -18.01
CA GLY A 223 24.23 -38.54 -18.89
C GLY A 223 23.32 -39.52 -18.16
N ILE A 224 23.06 -39.31 -16.85
CA ILE A 224 22.20 -40.19 -16.03
C ILE A 224 20.72 -40.01 -16.43
N VAL A 225 20.34 -38.79 -16.82
CA VAL A 225 19.01 -38.44 -17.29
C VAL A 225 19.08 -37.56 -18.53
N ASN A 226 18.18 -37.81 -19.49
CA ASN A 226 18.19 -37.11 -20.78
C ASN A 226 17.43 -35.78 -20.76
N ASN A 227 16.56 -35.53 -19.77
CA ASN A 227 15.75 -34.32 -19.70
C ASN A 227 15.41 -33.90 -18.25
N ILE A 228 15.01 -32.63 -18.10
CA ILE A 228 14.67 -32.02 -16.79
C ILE A 228 13.49 -32.73 -16.11
N LYS A 229 12.49 -33.20 -16.88
CA LYS A 229 11.30 -33.86 -16.33
C LYS A 229 11.64 -35.22 -15.73
N ALA A 230 12.51 -35.99 -16.38
CA ALA A 230 13.04 -37.25 -15.89
C ALA A 230 13.89 -37.03 -14.63
N ALA A 231 14.74 -35.99 -14.62
CA ALA A 231 15.52 -35.61 -13.44
C ALA A 231 14.61 -35.30 -12.23
N LYS A 232 13.56 -34.48 -12.42
CA LYS A 232 12.59 -34.18 -11.34
C LYS A 232 11.90 -35.45 -10.83
N LYS A 233 11.51 -36.36 -11.72
CA LYS A 233 10.88 -37.64 -11.34
C LYS A 233 11.84 -38.56 -10.59
N MET A 234 13.12 -38.57 -10.98
CA MET A 234 14.19 -39.32 -10.32
C MET A 234 14.44 -38.80 -8.90
N ILE A 235 14.46 -37.48 -8.73
CA ILE A 235 14.59 -36.82 -7.42
C ILE A 235 13.40 -37.17 -6.53
N GLN A 236 12.16 -37.10 -7.04
CA GLN A 236 10.95 -37.45 -6.28
C GLN A 236 10.90 -38.93 -5.84
N ARG A 237 11.56 -39.83 -6.58
CA ARG A 237 11.66 -41.26 -6.24
C ARG A 237 12.73 -41.56 -5.19
N GLY A 238 13.67 -40.63 -4.95
CA GLY A 238 14.75 -40.82 -3.99
C GLY A 238 15.84 -41.80 -4.46
N ASP A 239 16.07 -41.90 -5.77
CA ASP A 239 17.04 -42.84 -6.34
C ASP A 239 18.46 -42.63 -5.79
N ALA A 240 19.19 -43.72 -5.55
CA ALA A 240 20.50 -43.69 -4.89
C ALA A 240 21.54 -42.77 -5.57
N ASN A 241 21.51 -42.71 -6.90
CA ASN A 241 22.42 -41.87 -7.71
C ASN A 241 22.23 -40.36 -7.43
N VAL A 242 21.03 -39.94 -6.99
CA VAL A 242 20.75 -38.54 -6.66
C VAL A 242 21.56 -38.11 -5.45
N TRP A 243 21.77 -38.99 -4.46
CA TRP A 243 22.54 -38.68 -3.26
C TRP A 243 24.02 -38.48 -3.55
N HIS A 244 24.60 -39.30 -4.42
CA HIS A 244 25.99 -39.12 -4.85
C HIS A 244 26.19 -37.80 -5.59
N VAL A 245 25.27 -37.46 -6.49
CA VAL A 245 25.31 -36.17 -7.20
C VAL A 245 25.10 -34.99 -6.27
N LEU A 246 24.25 -35.13 -5.25
CA LEU A 246 24.03 -34.11 -4.24
C LEU A 246 25.31 -33.82 -3.44
N ASP A 247 26.04 -34.85 -3.00
CA ASP A 247 27.29 -34.69 -2.25
C ASP A 247 28.35 -33.94 -3.09
N GLU A 248 28.44 -34.23 -4.39
CA GLU A 248 29.32 -33.47 -5.30
C GLU A 248 28.91 -32.00 -5.41
N VAL A 249 27.61 -31.72 -5.52
CA VAL A 249 27.08 -30.36 -5.70
C VAL A 249 27.27 -29.51 -4.44
N ILE A 250 27.06 -30.08 -3.25
CA ILE A 250 27.18 -29.35 -1.98
C ILE A 250 28.64 -29.03 -1.66
N THR A 251 29.59 -29.84 -2.15
CA THR A 251 31.01 -29.66 -1.85
C THR A 251 31.49 -28.28 -2.32
N GLY A 252 31.94 -27.46 -1.37
CA GLY A 252 32.44 -26.10 -1.63
C GLY A 252 31.36 -25.01 -1.75
N HIS A 253 30.07 -25.35 -1.60
CA HIS A 253 28.98 -24.37 -1.62
C HIS A 253 28.53 -24.01 -0.19
N PRO A 254 28.80 -22.78 0.29
CA PRO A 254 28.35 -22.36 1.61
C PRO A 254 26.84 -22.12 1.65
N VAL A 255 26.27 -22.25 2.85
CA VAL A 255 24.88 -21.88 3.16
C VAL A 255 24.85 -20.83 4.27
N MET A 256 23.77 -20.04 4.33
CA MET A 256 23.55 -19.07 5.42
C MET A 256 22.55 -19.62 6.43
N LEU A 257 22.84 -19.47 7.73
CA LEU A 257 21.96 -19.95 8.81
C LEU A 257 21.45 -18.76 9.62
N ASN A 258 20.13 -18.59 9.70
CA ASN A 258 19.53 -17.49 10.45
C ASN A 258 18.66 -17.99 11.61
N ARG A 259 18.74 -17.33 12.78
CA ARG A 259 17.81 -17.53 13.91
C ARG A 259 17.16 -16.22 14.31
N ALA A 260 15.84 -16.13 14.14
CA ALA A 260 15.06 -14.98 14.56
C ALA A 260 14.85 -14.95 16.10
N PRO A 261 14.83 -13.78 16.75
CA PRO A 261 15.05 -12.45 16.16
C PRO A 261 16.53 -12.15 15.88
N THR A 262 16.83 -11.59 14.71
CA THR A 262 18.19 -11.20 14.30
C THR A 262 18.52 -9.83 14.88
N LEU A 263 19.25 -9.80 16.01
CA LEU A 263 19.56 -8.55 16.73
C LEU A 263 20.81 -7.82 16.20
N HIS A 264 21.75 -8.57 15.62
CA HIS A 264 23.01 -8.05 15.09
C HIS A 264 23.49 -8.91 13.92
N ARG A 265 24.52 -8.47 13.22
CA ARG A 265 25.04 -9.14 12.01
C ARG A 265 25.38 -10.63 12.18
N LEU A 266 25.84 -11.06 13.36
CA LEU A 266 26.21 -12.47 13.63
C LEU A 266 25.01 -13.41 13.83
N GLY A 267 23.78 -12.92 13.64
CA GLY A 267 22.59 -13.77 13.67
C GLY A 267 22.35 -14.53 12.36
N ILE A 268 23.16 -14.25 11.33
CA ILE A 268 23.20 -14.91 10.01
C ILE A 268 24.65 -15.35 9.74
#